data_AF-A0A2G5LVN6-F1
#
_entry.id   AF-A0A2G5LVN6-F1
#
_cell.length_a   1.000
_cell.length_b   1.000
_cell.length_c   1.000
_cell.angle_alpha   90.00
_cell.angle_beta   90.00
_cell.angle_gamma   90.00
#
_symmetry.space_group_name_H-M   'P 1'
#
loop_
_entity.id
_entity.type
_entity.pdbx_description
1 polymer ?
#
loop_
_entity_poly.entity_id
_entity_poly.type
_entity_poly.pdbx_seq_one_letter_code
_entity_poly.pdbx_strand_id
1 'polypeptide(L)'
;MGSHQAWASCWDDVARRYDIEPELLQAIAVVESGARGGAMNQSNSDGSRDIGLMQINSMHLPRLAKQGITEERLLSDPCLSVEVGASILADFIQRFGYNWTAVGSYNAGPAPGREALRLRYAEKIWAQYEALVAQRP
;
A
#
# COMPACT_ATOMS: atom_id res chain seq x y z
N MET A 1 1.46 -22.57 14.35
CA MET A 1 2.05 -22.56 13.00
C MET A 1 0.95 -22.28 11.97
N GLY A 2 0.41 -21.05 11.90
CA GLY A 2 -0.77 -20.77 11.07
C GLY A 2 -0.96 -19.33 10.59
N SER A 3 -0.01 -18.42 10.86
CA SER A 3 -0.09 -17.01 10.46
C SER A 3 0.57 -16.72 9.11
N HIS A 4 1.69 -17.39 8.78
CA HIS A 4 2.46 -17.09 7.56
C HIS A 4 1.76 -17.52 6.26
N GLN A 5 1.00 -18.62 6.28
CA GLN A 5 0.37 -19.17 5.08
C GLN A 5 -0.86 -18.37 4.62
N ALA A 6 -1.58 -17.75 5.57
CA ALA A 6 -2.70 -16.84 5.28
C ALA A 6 -2.24 -15.47 4.75
N TRP A 7 -1.04 -15.02 5.14
CA TRP A 7 -0.47 -13.77 4.65
C TRP A 7 0.11 -13.95 3.24
N ALA A 8 0.82 -15.06 2.99
CA ALA A 8 1.32 -15.41 1.67
C ALA A 8 0.19 -15.51 0.64
N SER A 9 -0.95 -16.13 1.00
CA SER A 9 -2.07 -16.30 0.08
C SER A 9 -2.70 -14.98 -0.37
N CYS A 10 -2.75 -13.95 0.49
CA CYS A 10 -3.40 -12.70 0.10
C CYS A 10 -2.52 -11.80 -0.76
N TRP A 11 -1.19 -11.87 -0.68
CA TRP A 11 -0.34 -11.15 -1.62
C TRP A 11 -0.62 -11.56 -3.06
N ASP A 12 -0.59 -12.87 -3.35
CA ASP A 12 -0.78 -13.40 -4.70
C ASP A 12 -2.21 -13.20 -5.21
N ASP A 13 -3.20 -13.37 -4.36
CA ASP A 13 -4.60 -13.20 -4.75
C ASP A 13 -4.97 -11.74 -5.03
N VAL A 14 -4.48 -10.80 -4.20
CA VAL A 14 -4.68 -9.36 -4.43
C VAL A 14 -3.89 -8.91 -5.66
N ALA A 15 -2.61 -9.29 -5.76
CA ALA A 15 -1.74 -9.03 -6.91
C ALA A 15 -2.44 -9.40 -8.23
N ARG A 16 -2.94 -10.65 -8.31
CA ARG A 16 -3.65 -11.16 -9.49
C ARG A 16 -4.94 -10.39 -9.80
N ARG A 17 -5.67 -9.94 -8.76
CA ARG A 17 -6.92 -9.18 -8.94
C ARG A 17 -6.69 -7.80 -9.55
N TYR A 18 -5.61 -7.13 -9.16
CA TYR A 18 -5.30 -5.77 -9.59
C TYR A 18 -4.28 -5.70 -10.73
N ASP A 19 -3.77 -6.84 -11.20
CA ASP A 19 -2.68 -6.92 -12.19
C ASP A 19 -1.42 -6.17 -11.73
N ILE A 20 -1.06 -6.38 -10.47
CA ILE A 20 0.10 -5.78 -9.79
C ILE A 20 0.98 -6.91 -9.29
N GLU A 21 2.30 -6.79 -9.43
CA GLU A 21 3.21 -7.81 -8.92
C GLU A 21 3.17 -7.93 -7.38
N PRO A 22 3.16 -9.14 -6.81
CA PRO A 22 3.08 -9.33 -5.37
C PRO A 22 4.28 -8.73 -4.64
N GLU A 23 5.48 -8.77 -5.24
CA GLU A 23 6.70 -8.16 -4.69
C GLU A 23 6.57 -6.65 -4.58
N LEU A 24 5.84 -5.98 -5.49
CA LEU A 24 5.60 -4.54 -5.40
C LEU A 24 4.69 -4.19 -4.23
N LEU A 25 3.62 -4.97 -4.01
CA LEU A 25 2.73 -4.78 -2.84
C LEU A 25 3.48 -5.03 -1.52
N GLN A 26 4.33 -6.06 -1.49
CA GLN A 26 5.19 -6.35 -0.34
C GLN A 26 6.22 -5.24 -0.09
N ALA A 27 6.83 -4.70 -1.14
CA ALA A 27 7.78 -3.59 -1.02
C ALA A 27 7.12 -2.35 -0.41
N ILE A 28 5.90 -2.02 -0.85
CA ILE A 28 5.10 -0.95 -0.26
C ILE A 28 4.82 -1.23 1.21
N ALA A 29 4.35 -2.43 1.57
CA ALA A 29 4.06 -2.77 2.96
C ALA A 29 5.30 -2.66 3.88
N VAL A 30 6.47 -3.05 3.39
CA VAL A 30 7.73 -2.90 4.13
C VAL A 30 8.10 -1.44 4.32
N VAL A 31 8.03 -0.61 3.27
CA VAL A 31 8.37 0.81 3.37
C VAL A 31 7.36 1.59 4.22
N GLU A 32 6.09 1.23 4.16
CA GLU A 32 5.00 1.89 4.89
C GLU A 32 5.00 1.55 6.39
N SER A 33 5.01 0.25 6.73
CA SER A 33 4.83 -0.18 8.13
C SER A 33 5.95 -1.05 8.68
N GLY A 34 6.92 -1.45 7.85
CA GLY A 34 7.84 -2.54 8.18
C GLY A 34 7.11 -3.89 8.20
N ALA A 35 6.08 -4.05 7.35
CA ALA A 35 5.19 -5.21 7.31
C ALA A 35 4.44 -5.49 8.64
N ARG A 36 4.07 -4.43 9.37
CA ARG A 36 3.35 -4.53 10.65
C ARG A 36 1.86 -4.21 10.47
N GLY A 37 1.01 -5.23 10.58
CA GLY A 37 -0.44 -5.09 10.41
C GLY A 37 -1.13 -4.11 11.36
N GLY A 38 -0.69 -4.04 12.62
CA GLY A 38 -1.25 -3.13 13.63
C GLY A 38 -0.61 -1.73 13.67
N ALA A 39 0.10 -1.32 12.62
CA ALA A 39 0.75 0.00 12.58
C ALA A 39 -0.27 1.14 12.47
N MET A 40 -0.01 2.24 13.16
CA MET A 40 -0.80 3.47 13.08
C MET A 40 0.15 4.66 13.18
N ASN A 41 0.08 5.58 12.22
CA ASN A 41 0.78 6.86 12.25
C ASN A 41 -0.23 7.99 12.41
N GLN A 42 -0.15 8.76 13.51
CA GLN A 42 -1.04 9.90 13.80
C GLN A 42 -0.31 11.25 13.72
N SER A 43 0.92 11.26 13.19
CA SER A 43 1.78 12.45 13.19
C SER A 43 1.63 13.35 11.96
N ASN A 44 0.65 13.07 11.08
CA ASN A 44 0.44 13.87 9.88
C ASN A 44 -0.02 15.28 10.25
N SER A 45 0.59 16.28 9.62
CA SER A 45 0.37 17.70 9.95
C SER A 45 -1.05 18.20 9.67
N ASP A 46 -1.80 17.50 8.83
CA ASP A 46 -3.19 17.83 8.47
C ASP A 46 -4.23 17.15 9.40
N GLY A 47 -3.77 16.42 10.42
CA GLY A 47 -4.63 15.68 11.36
C GLY A 47 -5.17 14.36 10.81
N SER A 48 -4.79 13.97 9.58
CA SER A 48 -5.03 12.61 9.09
C SER A 48 -4.17 11.59 9.82
N ARG A 49 -4.48 10.30 9.64
CA ARG A 49 -3.67 9.20 10.15
C ARG A 49 -3.54 8.09 9.13
N ASP A 50 -2.44 7.36 9.18
CA ASP A 50 -2.17 6.26 8.27
C ASP A 50 -2.30 4.92 9.00
N ILE A 51 -3.10 4.02 8.43
CA ILE A 51 -3.71 2.89 9.15
C ILE A 51 -3.26 1.56 8.56
N GLY A 52 -2.78 0.68 9.42
CA GLY A 52 -2.56 -0.73 9.13
C GLY A 52 -1.30 -1.02 8.30
N LEU A 53 -1.25 -2.24 7.77
CA LEU A 53 -0.11 -2.80 7.02
C LEU A 53 0.36 -1.90 5.87
N MET A 54 -0.61 -1.36 5.11
CA MET A 54 -0.37 -0.53 3.93
C MET A 54 -0.46 0.97 4.21
N GLN A 55 -0.54 1.36 5.49
CA GLN A 55 -0.64 2.76 5.95
C GLN A 55 -1.70 3.56 5.15
N ILE A 56 -2.93 3.04 5.12
CA ILE A 56 -4.04 3.69 4.40
C ILE A 56 -4.39 5.00 5.10
N ASN A 57 -4.28 6.12 4.39
CA ASN A 57 -4.64 7.40 4.95
C ASN A 57 -6.14 7.49 5.28
N SER A 58 -6.46 8.05 6.46
CA SER A 58 -7.81 8.16 6.99
C SER A 58 -8.77 8.96 6.11
N MET A 59 -8.26 9.77 5.17
CA MET A 59 -9.07 10.47 4.16
C MET A 59 -9.93 9.51 3.32
N HIS A 60 -9.55 8.25 3.19
CA HIS A 60 -10.31 7.25 2.45
C HIS A 60 -11.46 6.63 3.26
N LEU A 61 -11.46 6.75 4.59
CA LEU A 61 -12.43 6.11 5.47
C LEU A 61 -13.89 6.45 5.14
N PRO A 62 -14.28 7.70 4.78
CA PRO A 62 -15.67 7.98 4.41
C PRO A 62 -16.17 7.20 3.19
N ARG A 63 -15.28 6.89 2.23
CA ARG A 63 -15.61 6.03 1.08
C ARG A 63 -15.63 4.56 1.48
N LEU A 64 -14.60 4.11 2.21
CA LEU A 64 -14.43 2.73 2.64
C LEU A 64 -15.54 2.26 3.60
N ALA A 65 -16.04 3.15 4.46
CA ALA A 65 -17.13 2.87 5.38
C ALA A 65 -18.42 2.45 4.66
N LYS A 66 -18.66 2.95 3.43
CA LYS A 66 -19.80 2.54 2.60
C LYS A 66 -19.70 1.08 2.14
N GLN A 67 -18.51 0.51 2.19
CA GLN A 67 -18.22 -0.91 1.89
C GLN A 67 -18.08 -1.74 3.18
N GLY A 68 -18.41 -1.16 4.35
CA GLY A 68 -18.26 -1.82 5.65
C GLY A 68 -16.80 -1.94 6.11
N ILE A 69 -15.86 -1.21 5.50
CA ILE A 69 -14.45 -1.20 5.88
C ILE A 69 -14.24 -0.07 6.89
N THR A 70 -13.79 -0.43 8.09
CA THR A 70 -13.51 0.51 9.19
C THR A 70 -12.01 0.56 9.50
N GLU A 71 -11.61 1.55 10.29
CA GLU A 71 -10.25 1.64 10.81
C GLU A 71 -9.82 0.40 11.58
N GLU A 72 -10.69 -0.09 12.47
CA GLU A 72 -10.41 -1.27 13.29
C GLU A 72 -10.16 -2.48 12.41
N ARG A 73 -10.95 -2.63 11.33
CA ARG A 73 -10.73 -3.70 10.35
C ARG A 73 -9.40 -3.56 9.63
N LEU A 74 -9.00 -2.35 9.23
CA LEU A 74 -7.70 -2.11 8.59
C LEU A 74 -6.51 -2.42 9.53
N LEU A 75 -6.69 -2.29 10.84
CA LEU A 75 -5.68 -2.65 11.84
C LEU A 75 -5.67 -4.15 12.17
N SER A 76 -6.85 -4.80 12.19
CA SER A 76 -6.99 -6.19 12.61
C SER A 76 -6.84 -7.20 11.46
N ASP A 77 -7.07 -6.76 10.22
CA ASP A 77 -7.04 -7.59 9.01
C ASP A 77 -5.98 -7.07 8.03
N PRO A 78 -4.74 -7.60 8.09
CA PRO A 78 -3.67 -7.19 7.20
C PRO A 78 -4.00 -7.42 5.72
N CYS A 79 -4.70 -8.50 5.38
CA CYS A 79 -5.05 -8.79 3.98
C CYS A 79 -6.08 -7.80 3.44
N LEU A 80 -7.03 -7.34 4.27
CA LEU A 80 -7.88 -6.21 3.90
C LEU A 80 -7.08 -4.93 3.69
N SER A 81 -6.07 -4.66 4.52
CA SER A 81 -5.16 -3.53 4.32
C SER A 81 -4.43 -3.63 2.97
N VAL A 82 -3.93 -4.82 2.59
CA VAL A 82 -3.35 -5.09 1.26
C VAL A 82 -4.34 -4.83 0.14
N GLU A 83 -5.57 -5.36 0.23
CA GLU A 83 -6.62 -5.16 -0.76
C GLU A 83 -6.93 -3.66 -0.97
N VAL A 84 -7.11 -2.91 0.12
CA VAL A 84 -7.39 -1.47 0.04
C VAL A 84 -6.20 -0.73 -0.54
N GLY A 85 -4.97 -1.05 -0.13
CA GLY A 85 -3.75 -0.45 -0.68
C GLY A 85 -3.61 -0.71 -2.17
N ALA A 86 -3.82 -1.96 -2.61
CA ALA A 86 -3.80 -2.32 -4.03
C ALA A 86 -4.88 -1.57 -4.82
N SER A 87 -6.09 -1.40 -4.29
CA SER A 87 -7.15 -0.62 -4.95
C SER A 87 -6.77 0.85 -5.15
N ILE A 88 -6.10 1.47 -4.17
CA ILE A 88 -5.65 2.86 -4.26
C ILE A 88 -4.49 2.97 -5.26
N LEU A 89 -3.55 2.01 -5.25
CA LEU A 89 -2.47 1.96 -6.23
C LEU A 89 -3.03 1.78 -7.65
N ALA A 90 -4.05 0.93 -7.83
CA ALA A 90 -4.74 0.72 -9.10
C ALA A 90 -5.40 2.00 -9.62
N ASP A 91 -6.01 2.83 -8.75
CA ASP A 91 -6.54 4.15 -9.14
C ASP A 91 -5.42 5.06 -9.71
N PHE A 92 -4.20 5.00 -9.14
CA PHE A 92 -3.06 5.74 -9.67
C PHE A 92 -2.47 5.14 -10.94
N ILE A 93 -2.44 3.81 -11.06
CA ILE A 93 -2.02 3.11 -12.27
C ILE A 93 -2.97 3.46 -13.43
N GLN A 94 -4.28 3.47 -13.18
CA GLN A 94 -5.27 3.87 -14.19
C GLN A 94 -5.02 5.31 -14.69
N ARG A 95 -4.60 6.20 -13.78
CA ARG A 95 -4.38 7.60 -14.10
C ARG A 95 -3.05 7.88 -14.81
N PHE A 96 -1.98 7.22 -14.39
CA PHE A 96 -0.61 7.55 -14.82
C PHE A 96 0.07 6.46 -15.65
N GLY A 97 -0.57 5.30 -15.82
CA GLY A 97 0.03 4.08 -16.34
C GLY A 97 0.78 3.30 -15.25
N TYR A 98 1.07 2.03 -15.51
CA TYR A 98 1.83 1.20 -14.58
C TYR A 98 3.32 1.58 -14.63
N ASN A 99 3.71 2.55 -13.80
CA ASN A 99 5.06 3.07 -13.71
C ASN A 99 5.36 3.68 -12.33
N TRP A 100 6.60 4.15 -12.15
CA TRP A 100 7.06 4.76 -10.90
C TRP A 100 6.35 6.06 -10.51
N THR A 101 5.68 6.74 -11.44
CA THR A 101 4.82 7.89 -11.08
C THR A 101 3.57 7.43 -10.36
N ALA A 102 2.95 6.32 -10.78
CA ALA A 102 1.81 5.74 -10.07
C ALA A 102 2.20 5.28 -8.66
N VAL A 103 3.33 4.55 -8.54
CA VAL A 103 3.88 4.11 -7.25
C VAL A 103 4.18 5.30 -6.34
N GLY A 104 4.89 6.31 -6.85
CA GLY A 104 5.17 7.54 -6.13
C GLY A 104 3.92 8.28 -5.65
N SER A 105 2.85 8.23 -6.45
CA SER A 105 1.57 8.88 -6.14
C SER A 105 0.83 8.23 -4.98
N TYR A 106 1.13 6.97 -4.65
CA TYR A 106 0.55 6.29 -3.49
C TYR A 106 0.78 7.09 -2.19
N ASN A 107 2.01 7.58 -2.00
CA ASN A 107 2.38 8.39 -0.83
C ASN A 107 2.20 9.89 -1.04
N ALA A 108 2.63 10.41 -2.20
CA ALA A 108 2.68 11.87 -2.42
C ALA A 108 1.39 12.43 -3.07
N GLY A 109 0.46 11.57 -3.49
CA GLY A 109 -0.76 11.96 -4.19
C GLY A 109 -0.52 12.50 -5.62
N PRO A 110 -1.61 12.80 -6.34
CA PRO A 110 -1.56 13.12 -7.76
C PRO A 110 -1.46 14.63 -8.05
N ALA A 111 -1.35 15.47 -7.02
CA ALA A 111 -1.33 16.92 -7.19
C ALA A 111 -0.07 17.36 -7.99
N PRO A 112 -0.17 18.40 -8.83
CA PRO A 112 0.99 19.02 -9.48
C PRO A 112 2.01 19.54 -8.46
N GLY A 113 3.29 19.59 -8.83
CA GLY A 113 4.35 20.12 -7.97
C GLY A 113 4.86 19.12 -6.91
N ARG A 114 4.41 17.87 -6.97
CA ARG A 114 4.83 16.78 -6.05
C ARG A 114 5.71 15.73 -6.72
N GLU A 115 6.25 16.03 -7.90
CA GLU A 115 7.07 15.12 -8.71
C GLU A 115 8.29 14.63 -7.94
N ALA A 116 9.01 15.53 -7.28
CA ALA A 116 10.18 15.18 -6.48
C ALA A 116 9.84 14.28 -5.27
N LEU A 117 8.65 14.46 -4.67
CA LEU A 117 8.18 13.60 -3.57
C LEU A 117 7.82 12.21 -4.08
N ARG A 118 7.12 12.15 -5.22
CA ARG A 118 6.79 10.88 -5.89
C ARG A 118 8.05 10.10 -6.24
N LEU A 119 9.07 10.77 -6.80
CA LEU A 119 10.34 10.13 -7.15
C LEU A 119 11.06 9.59 -5.92
N ARG A 120 11.20 10.40 -4.85
CA ARG A 120 11.85 9.96 -3.60
C ARG A 120 11.16 8.76 -2.97
N TYR A 121 9.83 8.70 -3.03
CA TYR A 121 9.09 7.54 -2.53
C TYR A 121 9.30 6.33 -3.44
N ALA A 122 9.18 6.51 -4.76
CA ALA A 122 9.40 5.46 -5.74
C ALA A 122 10.80 4.83 -5.64
N GLU A 123 11.85 5.61 -5.38
CA GLU A 123 13.22 5.11 -5.17
C GLU A 123 13.32 4.17 -3.96
N LYS A 124 12.60 4.47 -2.86
CA LYS A 124 12.54 3.59 -1.68
C LYS A 124 11.84 2.28 -2.00
N ILE A 125 10.71 2.36 -2.72
CA ILE A 125 9.97 1.17 -3.14
C ILE A 125 10.82 0.33 -4.08
N TRP A 126 11.49 0.95 -5.05
CA TRP A 126 12.35 0.26 -6.01
C TRP A 126 13.45 -0.54 -5.32
N ALA A 127 14.18 0.08 -4.38
CA ALA A 127 15.25 -0.61 -3.66
C ALA A 127 14.76 -1.87 -2.91
N GLN A 128 13.57 -1.77 -2.29
CA GLN A 128 12.97 -2.91 -1.60
C GLN A 128 12.41 -3.96 -2.57
N TYR A 129 11.81 -3.52 -3.68
CA TYR A 129 11.26 -4.37 -4.72
C TYR A 129 12.36 -5.18 -5.41
N GLU A 130 13.49 -4.56 -5.80
CA GLU A 130 14.63 -5.27 -6.40
C GLU A 130 15.15 -6.37 -5.47
N ALA A 131 15.26 -6.09 -4.18
CA ALA A 131 15.70 -7.07 -3.19
C ALA A 131 14.74 -8.27 -3.09
N LEU A 132 13.43 -8.04 -3.18
CA LEU A 132 12.42 -9.10 -3.16
C LEU A 132 12.45 -9.94 -4.45
N VAL A 133 12.53 -9.29 -5.61
CA VAL A 133 12.61 -9.98 -6.91
C VAL A 133 13.87 -10.83 -7.02
N ALA A 134 15.01 -10.34 -6.52
CA ALA A 134 16.26 -11.10 -6.52
C ALA A 134 16.22 -12.39 -5.66
N GLN A 135 15.26 -12.49 -4.74
CA GLN A 135 15.05 -13.68 -3.90
C GLN A 135 14.02 -14.65 -4.49
N ARG A 136 13.41 -14.31 -5.64
CA ARG A 136 12.44 -15.18 -6.31
C ARG A 136 13.18 -16.39 -6.92
N PRO A 137 12.74 -17.62 -6.61
CA PRO A 137 13.38 -18.84 -7.12
C PRO A 137 13.17 -19.04 -8.62
#